data_AF-A0A395SGP5-F1
#
_entry.id   AF-A0A395SGP5-F1
#
_cell.length_a   1.000
_cell.length_b   1.000
_cell.length_c   1.000
_cell.angle_alpha   90.00
_cell.angle_beta   90.00
_cell.angle_gamma   90.00
#
_symmetry.space_group_name_H-M   'P 1'
#
loop_
_entity.id
_entity.type
_entity.pdbx_description
1 polymer ?
#
loop_
_entity_poly.entity_id
_entity_poly.type
_entity_poly.pdbx_seq_one_letter_code
_entity_poly.pdbx_strand_id
1 'polypeptide(L)'
;MLEDLGVASRALEADIMSDFSFGISMNALGSWAEGRQLAIVEKNDEKATWMPVLTTFPLACQIWENFEHSLYSLTGFRTQYSQGLIDFQSWARESWQAALSAGLQPDNPNIRSPNLIQTLCSAGLPTETALSEAGENLGPGTDTTSATFAHIIWALAHNSTYVDALYRDLASVSFTTDMHTLENIPRLQACVREGIRWAGAAAAMLPRIVPPGGIELHGIFIPEGTVLTSSPIWYLHDTRAYPNPKVFDPYRWLSQDGESLTKDSLRDRFYIPFSRGANICLGAHQGDRKRQIAQDGRNEVKKQKISAAQTVKGHLRKVLRLMTYLDWDGPWKHIVDTKAPVIS
;
A
#
# COMPACT_ATOMS: atom_id res chain seq x y z
N MET A 1 21.07 -2.49 6.81
CA MET A 1 20.84 -2.37 5.36
C MET A 1 19.40 -2.69 4.97
N LEU A 2 18.93 -3.95 5.04
CA LEU A 2 17.53 -4.29 4.76
C LEU A 2 16.56 -3.76 5.84
N GLU A 3 16.97 -3.82 7.12
CA GLU A 3 16.20 -3.26 8.23
C GLU A 3 16.02 -1.74 8.09
N ASP A 4 17.08 -0.99 7.78
CA ASP A 4 17.00 0.46 7.58
C ASP A 4 16.10 0.85 6.40
N LEU A 5 16.17 0.09 5.29
CA LEU A 5 15.34 0.33 4.11
C LEU A 5 13.86 0.07 4.38
N GLY A 6 13.53 -0.98 5.13
CA GLY A 6 12.17 -1.29 5.54
C GLY A 6 11.58 -0.19 6.42
N VAL A 7 12.31 0.26 7.44
CA VAL A 7 11.87 1.32 8.35
C VAL A 7 11.73 2.66 7.62
N ALA A 8 12.68 3.02 6.76
CA ALA A 8 12.61 4.25 5.96
C ALA A 8 11.41 4.24 5.00
N SER A 9 11.15 3.09 4.36
CA SER A 9 9.99 2.91 3.47
C SER A 9 8.69 3.03 4.25
N ARG A 10 8.61 2.44 5.45
CA ARG A 10 7.44 2.59 6.34
C ARG A 10 7.22 4.02 6.77
N ALA A 11 8.26 4.73 7.16
CA ALA A 11 8.17 6.14 7.56
C ALA A 11 7.69 7.02 6.39
N LEU A 12 8.19 6.78 5.19
CA LEU A 12 7.74 7.45 3.97
C LEU A 12 6.24 7.19 3.70
N GLU A 13 5.82 5.94 3.76
CA GLU A 13 4.44 5.53 3.46
C GLU A 13 3.46 5.98 4.54
N ALA A 14 3.85 5.95 5.82
CA ALA A 14 3.06 6.47 6.93
C ALA A 14 2.76 7.96 6.73
N ASP A 15 3.75 8.75 6.27
CA ASP A 15 3.55 10.15 5.93
C ASP A 15 2.57 10.37 4.79
N ILE A 16 2.62 9.51 3.77
CA ILE A 16 1.78 9.66 2.59
C ILE A 16 0.36 9.18 2.85
N MET A 17 0.21 8.07 3.58
CA MET A 17 -1.09 7.55 3.98
C MET A 17 -1.78 8.46 4.99
N SER A 18 -1.04 9.07 5.92
CA SER A 18 -1.62 10.07 6.83
C SER A 18 -2.05 11.34 6.11
N ASP A 19 -1.24 11.86 5.19
CA ASP A 19 -1.62 12.99 4.34
C ASP A 19 -2.86 12.67 3.48
N PHE A 20 -2.90 11.48 2.87
CA PHE A 20 -4.05 11.02 2.10
C PHE A 20 -5.32 10.85 2.96
N SER A 21 -5.20 10.27 4.15
CA SER A 21 -6.34 9.99 5.03
C SER A 21 -6.86 11.26 5.70
N PHE A 22 -5.96 12.05 6.30
CA PHE A 22 -6.28 13.16 7.21
C PHE A 22 -6.00 14.55 6.64
N GLY A 23 -5.26 14.65 5.53
CA GLY A 23 -4.76 15.91 4.98
C GLY A 23 -3.53 16.47 5.72
N ILE A 24 -2.98 15.70 6.66
CA ILE A 24 -1.83 16.08 7.47
C ILE A 24 -0.87 14.88 7.57
N SER A 25 0.38 15.11 7.23
CA SER A 25 1.46 14.13 7.38
C SER A 25 1.94 14.02 8.83
N MET A 26 2.23 12.79 9.26
CA MET A 26 2.74 12.47 10.60
C MET A 26 4.20 12.90 10.85
N ASN A 27 4.92 13.29 9.79
CA ASN A 27 6.35 13.56 9.81
C ASN A 27 7.19 12.39 10.37
N ALA A 28 6.79 11.17 10.00
CA ALA A 28 7.49 9.93 10.31
C ALA A 28 8.87 9.89 9.65
N LEU A 29 8.98 10.34 8.40
CA LEU A 29 10.26 10.37 7.69
C LEU A 29 11.24 11.36 8.33
N GLY A 30 10.76 12.53 8.76
CA GLY A 30 11.57 13.52 9.47
C GLY A 30 12.04 12.99 10.82
N SER A 31 11.16 12.33 11.58
CA SER A 31 11.52 11.70 12.85
C SER A 31 12.58 10.61 12.65
N TRP A 32 12.42 9.74 11.64
CA TRP A 32 13.39 8.70 11.31
C TRP A 32 14.76 9.28 10.95
N ALA A 33 14.80 10.38 10.18
CA ALA A 33 16.05 11.06 9.81
C ALA A 33 16.84 11.59 11.02
N GLU A 34 16.16 11.85 12.14
CA GLU A 34 16.76 12.24 13.42
C GLU A 34 17.07 11.04 14.34
N GLY A 35 16.91 9.80 13.85
CA GLY A 35 17.10 8.57 14.63
C GLY A 35 15.95 8.26 15.59
N ARG A 36 14.78 8.86 15.40
CA ARG A 36 13.59 8.66 16.24
C ARG A 36 12.52 7.92 15.46
N GLN A 37 12.19 6.68 15.84
CA GLN A 37 10.99 6.04 15.31
C GLN A 37 9.75 6.65 15.96
N LEU A 38 8.72 6.96 15.18
CA LEU A 38 7.46 7.41 15.77
C LEU A 38 6.82 6.23 16.52
N ALA A 39 6.44 6.47 17.78
CA ALA A 39 5.81 5.47 18.63
C ALA A 39 4.60 4.79 17.97
N ILE A 40 3.83 5.55 17.17
CA ILE A 40 2.68 5.04 16.43
C ILE A 40 3.03 4.03 15.33
N VAL A 41 4.17 4.21 14.64
CA VAL A 41 4.65 3.28 13.61
C VAL A 41 5.16 2.01 14.28
N GLU A 42 5.94 2.17 15.35
CA GLU A 42 6.43 1.06 16.17
C GLU A 42 5.28 0.23 16.77
N LYS A 43 4.22 0.89 17.26
CA LYS A 43 3.05 0.21 17.83
C LYS A 43 2.18 -0.47 16.77
N ASN A 44 2.09 0.08 15.56
CA ASN A 44 1.44 -0.62 14.45
C ASN A 44 2.22 -1.88 14.06
N ASP A 45 3.55 -1.84 14.07
CA ASP A 45 4.39 -3.00 13.81
C ASP A 45 4.19 -4.08 14.86
N GLU A 46 4.15 -3.69 16.14
CA GLU A 46 3.82 -4.60 17.23
C GLU A 46 2.44 -5.23 17.02
N LYS A 47 1.40 -4.45 16.69
CA LYS A 47 0.05 -4.97 16.37
C LYS A 47 0.09 -6.03 15.27
N ALA A 48 0.83 -5.79 14.20
CA ALA A 48 0.93 -6.72 13.07
C ALA A 48 1.49 -8.09 13.51
N THR A 49 2.44 -8.11 14.45
CA THR A 49 2.98 -9.38 14.99
C THR A 49 1.96 -10.20 15.78
N TRP A 50 0.97 -9.54 16.40
CA TRP A 50 -0.11 -10.19 17.15
C TRP A 50 -1.30 -10.62 16.28
N MET A 51 -1.32 -10.26 14.99
CA MET A 51 -2.47 -10.51 14.13
C MET A 51 -2.88 -12.00 14.00
N PRO A 52 -1.95 -12.97 13.95
CA PRO A 52 -2.33 -14.40 13.98
C PRO A 52 -3.07 -14.79 15.26
N VAL A 53 -2.68 -14.24 16.41
CA VAL A 53 -3.35 -14.51 17.70
C VAL A 53 -4.73 -13.88 17.72
N LEU A 54 -4.82 -12.60 17.33
CA LEU A 54 -6.08 -11.83 17.29
C LEU A 54 -7.12 -12.48 16.36
N THR A 55 -6.70 -13.04 15.23
CA THR A 55 -7.59 -13.68 14.26
C THR A 55 -7.95 -15.12 14.60
N THR A 56 -7.05 -15.86 15.26
CA THR A 56 -7.27 -17.28 15.59
C THR A 56 -8.04 -17.46 16.90
N PHE A 57 -7.83 -16.58 17.88
CA PHE A 57 -8.42 -16.70 19.22
C PHE A 57 -9.24 -15.46 19.62
N PRO A 58 -10.27 -15.07 18.84
CA PRO A 58 -11.01 -13.82 19.09
C PRO A 58 -11.66 -13.78 20.47
N LEU A 59 -12.17 -14.91 20.96
CA LEU A 59 -12.78 -14.99 22.30
C LEU A 59 -11.74 -14.75 23.41
N ALA A 60 -10.53 -15.28 23.27
CA ALA A 60 -9.47 -15.08 24.25
C ALA A 60 -9.02 -13.61 24.28
N CYS A 61 -8.89 -12.98 23.11
CA CYS A 61 -8.58 -11.55 23.00
C CYS A 61 -9.68 -10.69 23.61
N GLN A 62 -10.96 -11.01 23.38
CA GLN A 62 -12.08 -10.28 23.98
C GLN A 62 -12.12 -10.43 25.51
N ILE A 63 -11.83 -11.62 26.04
CA ILE A 63 -11.70 -11.83 27.49
C ILE A 63 -10.55 -10.98 28.06
N TRP A 64 -9.41 -10.95 27.37
CA TRP A 64 -8.26 -10.13 27.76
C TRP A 64 -8.59 -8.64 27.77
N GLU A 65 -9.23 -8.12 26.73
CA GLU A 65 -9.63 -6.70 26.65
C GLU A 65 -10.59 -6.32 27.77
N ASN A 66 -11.57 -7.17 28.08
CA ASN A 66 -12.49 -6.95 29.20
C ASN A 66 -11.76 -6.98 30.56
N PHE A 67 -10.80 -7.89 30.71
CA PHE A 67 -9.98 -7.98 31.91
C PHE A 67 -9.09 -6.73 32.06
N GLU A 68 -8.41 -6.31 31.00
CA GLU A 68 -7.58 -5.11 30.99
C GLU A 68 -8.41 -3.86 31.29
N HIS A 69 -9.61 -3.72 30.71
CA HIS A 69 -10.50 -2.61 31.02
C HIS A 69 -10.90 -2.61 32.50
N SER A 70 -11.21 -3.77 33.06
CA SER A 70 -11.55 -3.90 34.49
C SER A 70 -10.36 -3.52 35.37
N LEU A 71 -9.17 -4.02 35.03
CA LEU A 71 -7.92 -3.71 35.72
C LEU A 71 -7.58 -2.22 35.64
N TYR A 72 -7.75 -1.59 34.48
CA TYR A 72 -7.56 -0.16 34.28
C TYR A 72 -8.50 0.67 35.17
N SER A 73 -9.77 0.29 35.27
CA SER A 73 -10.73 1.01 36.12
C SER A 73 -10.37 0.97 37.61
N LEU A 74 -9.66 -0.07 38.05
CA LEU A 74 -9.25 -0.26 39.44
C LEU A 74 -7.87 0.31 39.75
N THR A 75 -6.93 0.24 38.80
CA THR A 75 -5.50 0.47 39.07
C THR A 75 -4.89 1.57 38.20
N GLY A 76 -5.58 2.01 37.14
CA GLY A 76 -5.03 2.88 36.11
C GLY A 76 -4.02 2.20 35.19
N PHE A 77 -3.71 0.91 35.38
CA PHE A 77 -2.77 0.18 34.54
C PHE A 77 -3.36 -0.08 33.14
N ARG A 78 -2.55 0.17 32.10
CA ARG A 78 -2.81 -0.27 30.73
C ARG A 78 -1.59 -0.94 30.13
N THR A 79 -1.82 -1.84 29.19
CA THR A 79 -0.80 -2.36 28.30
C THR A 79 -0.33 -1.29 27.33
N GLN A 80 0.90 -1.41 26.85
CA GLN A 80 1.45 -0.48 25.86
C GLN A 80 0.67 -0.52 24.54
N TYR A 81 0.09 -1.67 24.19
CA TYR A 81 -0.75 -1.83 22.99
C TYR A 81 -2.04 -1.00 23.08
N SER A 82 -2.80 -1.19 24.16
CA SER A 82 -4.06 -0.45 24.38
C SER A 82 -3.84 1.04 24.54
N GLN A 83 -2.71 1.46 25.14
CA GLN A 83 -2.31 2.87 25.19
C GLN A 83 -2.00 3.41 23.77
N GLY A 84 -1.23 2.68 22.96
CA GLY A 84 -0.88 3.12 21.60
C GLY A 84 -2.09 3.29 20.68
N LEU A 85 -3.12 2.44 20.81
CA LEU A 85 -4.38 2.61 20.08
C LEU A 85 -5.12 3.89 20.48
N ILE A 86 -5.15 4.22 21.78
CA ILE A 86 -5.77 5.46 22.28
C ILE A 86 -4.98 6.68 21.81
N ASP A 87 -3.65 6.62 21.88
CA ASP A 87 -2.78 7.69 21.42
C ASP A 87 -2.99 7.94 19.92
N PHE A 88 -3.13 6.87 19.13
CA PHE A 88 -3.45 6.97 17.70
C PHE A 88 -4.82 7.60 17.45
N GLN A 89 -5.87 7.13 18.14
CA GLN A 89 -7.21 7.69 17.98
C GLN A 89 -7.28 9.16 18.39
N SER A 90 -6.56 9.53 19.45
CA SER A 90 -6.45 10.92 19.91
C SER A 90 -5.73 11.77 18.86
N TRP A 91 -4.57 11.32 18.38
CA TRP A 91 -3.82 11.99 17.32
C TRP A 91 -4.65 12.16 16.03
N ALA A 92 -5.39 11.13 15.61
CA ALA A 92 -6.24 11.18 14.41
C ALA A 92 -7.36 12.22 14.56
N ARG A 93 -8.02 12.25 15.72
CA ARG A 93 -9.08 13.23 16.03
C ARG A 93 -8.53 14.65 16.09
N GLU A 94 -7.41 14.86 16.77
CA GLU A 94 -6.75 16.16 16.90
C GLU A 94 -6.26 16.67 15.54
N SER A 95 -5.63 15.81 14.74
CA SER A 95 -5.18 16.13 13.39
C SER A 95 -6.36 16.56 12.51
N TRP A 96 -7.48 15.87 12.61
CA TRP A 96 -8.69 16.26 11.90
C TRP A 96 -9.30 17.58 12.40
N GLN A 97 -9.35 17.80 13.71
CA GLN A 97 -9.82 19.07 14.28
C GLN A 97 -8.92 20.24 13.84
N ALA A 98 -7.61 20.03 13.79
CA ALA A 98 -6.66 21.00 13.28
C ALA A 98 -6.88 21.27 11.79
N ALA A 99 -7.13 20.23 10.98
CA ALA A 99 -7.48 20.36 9.56
C ALA A 99 -8.75 21.21 9.36
N LEU A 100 -9.82 20.93 10.12
CA LEU A 100 -11.07 21.70 10.09
C LEU A 100 -10.82 23.17 10.47
N SER A 101 -10.03 23.41 11.52
CA SER A 101 -9.67 24.75 12.00
C SER A 101 -8.83 25.53 10.98
N ALA A 102 -8.04 24.83 10.17
CA ALA A 102 -7.26 25.39 9.07
C ALA A 102 -8.10 25.64 7.79
N GLY A 103 -9.42 25.45 7.83
CA GLY A 103 -10.34 25.75 6.73
C GLY A 103 -10.54 24.60 5.74
N LEU A 104 -10.06 23.39 6.04
CA LEU A 104 -10.39 22.17 5.28
C LEU A 104 -11.80 21.72 5.64
N GLN A 105 -12.83 22.42 5.14
CA GLN A 105 -14.21 21.98 5.38
C GLN A 105 -14.54 20.70 4.57
N PRO A 106 -15.32 19.77 5.14
CA PRO A 106 -15.63 18.47 4.52
C PRO A 106 -16.36 18.60 3.17
N ASP A 107 -17.05 19.71 2.97
CA ASP A 107 -17.95 20.03 1.87
C ASP A 107 -17.41 21.13 0.94
N ASN A 108 -16.17 21.60 1.14
CA ASN A 108 -15.61 22.69 0.35
C ASN A 108 -15.35 22.25 -1.11
N PRO A 109 -16.14 22.74 -2.10
CA PRO A 109 -16.03 22.29 -3.49
C PRO A 109 -14.77 22.83 -4.21
N ASN A 110 -14.03 23.75 -3.59
CA ASN A 110 -12.84 24.37 -4.18
C ASN A 110 -11.55 23.59 -3.91
N ILE A 111 -11.60 22.50 -3.14
CA ILE A 111 -10.42 21.68 -2.86
C ILE A 111 -10.12 20.84 -4.11
N ARG A 112 -9.00 21.14 -4.78
CA ARG A 112 -8.57 20.44 -6.00
C ARG A 112 -8.35 18.94 -5.81
N SER A 113 -8.17 18.48 -4.58
CA SER A 113 -8.01 17.07 -4.24
C SER A 113 -8.34 16.85 -2.75
N PRO A 114 -9.54 16.35 -2.44
CA PRO A 114 -9.93 16.06 -1.08
C PRO A 114 -9.17 14.86 -0.52
N ASN A 115 -8.93 14.88 0.79
CA ASN A 115 -8.45 13.72 1.55
C ASN A 115 -9.58 12.67 1.71
N LEU A 116 -9.28 11.52 2.31
CA LEU A 116 -10.25 10.44 2.45
C LEU A 116 -11.46 10.86 3.29
N ILE A 117 -11.24 11.53 4.42
CA ILE A 117 -12.34 11.98 5.30
C ILE A 117 -13.30 12.90 4.54
N GLN A 118 -12.76 13.90 3.83
CA GLN A 118 -13.56 14.83 3.02
C GLN A 118 -14.34 14.09 1.93
N THR A 119 -13.71 13.10 1.29
CA THR A 119 -14.35 12.28 0.26
C THR A 119 -15.51 11.49 0.83
N LEU A 120 -15.34 10.87 2.00
CA LEU A 120 -16.38 10.08 2.67
C LEU A 120 -17.51 10.98 3.19
N CYS A 121 -17.20 12.11 3.81
CA CYS A 121 -18.21 13.08 4.26
C CYS A 121 -19.01 13.67 3.09
N SER A 122 -18.34 14.00 1.97
CA SER A 122 -18.99 14.45 0.74
C SER A 122 -19.90 13.38 0.12
N ALA A 123 -19.62 12.10 0.37
CA ALA A 123 -20.49 10.98 -0.01
C ALA A 123 -21.66 10.75 0.96
N GLY A 124 -21.77 11.54 2.04
CA GLY A 124 -22.86 11.50 3.01
C GLY A 124 -22.56 10.67 4.27
N LEU A 125 -21.33 10.22 4.48
CA LEU A 125 -20.97 9.50 5.71
C LEU A 125 -20.82 10.47 6.90
N PRO A 126 -21.26 10.07 8.11
CA PRO A 126 -20.97 10.82 9.33
C PRO A 126 -19.47 11.00 9.54
N THR A 127 -19.06 12.15 10.09
CA THR A 127 -17.65 12.49 10.33
C THR A 127 -16.93 11.45 11.19
N GLU A 128 -17.56 10.95 12.24
CA GLU A 128 -16.96 9.91 13.11
C GLU A 128 -16.73 8.60 12.36
N THR A 129 -17.65 8.22 11.46
CA THR A 129 -17.46 7.05 10.59
C THR A 129 -16.31 7.30 9.62
N ALA A 130 -16.27 8.47 8.98
CA ALA A 130 -15.19 8.83 8.06
C ALA A 130 -13.81 8.85 8.75
N LEU A 131 -13.74 9.31 10.00
CA LEU A 131 -12.54 9.27 10.85
C LEU A 131 -12.12 7.83 11.16
N SER A 132 -13.06 6.98 11.51
CA SER A 132 -12.81 5.56 11.76
C SER A 132 -12.23 4.88 10.52
N GLU A 133 -12.86 5.07 9.35
CA GLU A 133 -12.39 4.50 8.07
C GLU A 133 -11.00 5.04 7.68
N ALA A 134 -10.74 6.34 7.91
CA ALA A 134 -9.44 6.96 7.67
C ALA A 134 -8.33 6.41 8.57
N GLY A 135 -8.65 6.12 9.83
CA GLY A 135 -7.76 5.44 10.77
C GLY A 135 -7.45 4.01 10.34
N GLU A 136 -8.48 3.23 10.00
CA GLU A 136 -8.31 1.84 9.55
C GLU A 136 -7.53 1.72 8.24
N ASN A 137 -7.62 2.72 7.36
CA ASN A 137 -6.86 2.76 6.10
C ASN A 137 -5.34 2.91 6.29
N LEU A 138 -4.87 3.44 7.43
CA LEU A 138 -3.45 3.75 7.65
C LEU A 138 -2.59 2.49 7.64
N GLY A 139 -3.00 1.43 8.35
CA GLY A 139 -2.23 0.19 8.47
C GLY A 139 -2.07 -0.55 7.14
N PRO A 140 -3.17 -1.03 6.51
CA PRO A 140 -3.11 -1.77 5.26
C PRO A 140 -2.44 -0.99 4.11
N GLY A 141 -2.65 0.33 4.05
CA GLY A 141 -2.01 1.18 3.05
C GLY A 141 -0.51 1.35 3.27
N THR A 142 -0.07 1.49 4.52
CA THR A 142 1.35 1.69 4.86
C THR A 142 2.13 0.39 4.72
N ASP A 143 1.65 -0.70 5.32
CA ASP A 143 2.42 -1.95 5.45
C ASP A 143 2.67 -2.62 4.10
N THR A 144 1.63 -2.75 3.27
CA THR A 144 1.77 -3.43 1.98
C THR A 144 2.57 -2.62 0.96
N THR A 145 2.37 -1.30 0.94
CA THR A 145 3.07 -0.40 0.00
C THR A 145 4.52 -0.23 0.39
N SER A 146 4.84 -0.04 1.68
CA SER A 146 6.23 0.08 2.16
C SER A 146 7.03 -1.19 1.92
N ALA A 147 6.44 -2.36 2.17
CA ALA A 147 7.07 -3.63 1.86
C ALA A 147 7.34 -3.74 0.36
N THR A 148 6.35 -3.47 -0.50
CA THR A 148 6.53 -3.51 -1.96
C THR A 148 7.61 -2.54 -2.43
N PHE A 149 7.61 -1.32 -1.90
CA PHE A 149 8.57 -0.28 -2.24
C PHE A 149 10.00 -0.67 -1.83
N ALA A 150 10.20 -1.15 -0.61
CA ALA A 150 11.50 -1.63 -0.14
C ALA A 150 12.04 -2.76 -1.03
N HIS A 151 11.19 -3.71 -1.43
CA HIS A 151 11.57 -4.80 -2.33
C HIS A 151 11.97 -4.29 -3.72
N ILE A 152 11.25 -3.31 -4.28
CA ILE A 152 11.61 -2.68 -5.56
C ILE A 152 12.99 -2.02 -5.47
N ILE A 153 13.22 -1.18 -4.45
CA ILE A 153 14.50 -0.48 -4.29
C ILE A 153 15.65 -1.47 -4.11
N TRP A 154 15.45 -2.48 -3.27
CA TRP A 154 16.44 -3.53 -3.07
C TRP A 154 16.76 -4.26 -4.39
N ALA A 155 15.75 -4.64 -5.17
CA ALA A 155 15.97 -5.35 -6.43
C ALA A 155 16.63 -4.47 -7.49
N LEU A 156 16.26 -3.20 -7.57
CA LEU A 156 16.87 -2.22 -8.48
C LEU A 156 18.34 -1.94 -8.14
N ALA A 157 18.71 -1.94 -6.85
CA ALA A 157 20.10 -1.78 -6.43
C ALA A 157 21.03 -2.87 -6.99
N HIS A 158 20.49 -4.03 -7.36
CA HIS A 158 21.23 -5.14 -7.98
C HIS A 158 21.19 -5.11 -9.52
N ASN A 159 20.61 -4.08 -10.14
CA ASN A 159 20.46 -3.96 -11.59
C ASN A 159 20.77 -2.54 -12.07
N SER A 160 22.05 -2.16 -12.02
CA SER A 160 22.53 -0.82 -12.41
C SER A 160 22.13 -0.43 -13.83
N THR A 161 22.19 -1.37 -14.78
CA THR A 161 21.78 -1.13 -16.17
C THR A 161 20.33 -0.69 -16.29
N TYR A 162 19.42 -1.33 -15.54
CA TYR A 162 18.02 -0.93 -15.51
C TYR A 162 17.84 0.44 -14.85
N VAL A 163 18.54 0.69 -13.74
CA VAL A 163 18.51 1.96 -13.02
C VAL A 163 18.98 3.12 -13.91
N ASP A 164 20.06 2.95 -14.66
CA ASP A 164 20.58 3.97 -15.58
C ASP A 164 19.61 4.28 -16.72
N ALA A 165 18.92 3.26 -17.24
CA ALA A 165 17.89 3.44 -18.25
C ALA A 165 16.66 4.17 -17.67
N LEU A 166 16.18 3.74 -16.50
CA LEU A 166 15.06 4.37 -15.81
C LEU A 166 15.38 5.82 -15.43
N TYR A 167 16.60 6.12 -15.00
CA TYR A 167 17.04 7.49 -14.71
C TYR A 167 16.95 8.38 -15.95
N ARG A 168 17.40 7.89 -17.12
CA ARG A 168 17.28 8.62 -18.38
C ARG A 168 15.83 8.88 -18.77
N ASP A 169 14.94 7.90 -18.59
CA ASP A 169 13.50 8.08 -18.84
C ASP A 169 12.92 9.18 -17.93
N LEU A 170 13.26 9.16 -16.64
CA LEU A 170 12.80 10.16 -15.67
C LEU A 170 13.40 11.55 -15.95
N ALA A 171 14.67 11.61 -16.37
CA ALA A 171 15.33 12.84 -16.79
C ALA A 171 14.69 13.44 -18.04
N SER A 172 14.23 12.62 -18.98
CA SER A 172 13.56 13.07 -20.22
C SER A 172 12.26 13.84 -19.96
N VAL A 173 11.62 13.58 -18.81
CA VAL A 173 10.42 14.28 -18.33
C VAL A 173 10.75 15.25 -17.19
N SER A 174 12.01 15.67 -17.08
CA SER A 174 12.52 16.64 -16.09
C SER A 174 12.23 16.25 -14.64
N PHE A 175 12.26 14.95 -14.33
CA PHE A 175 11.92 14.42 -13.00
C PHE A 175 10.57 14.94 -12.50
N THR A 176 9.61 15.05 -13.43
CA THR A 176 8.28 15.55 -13.12
C THR A 176 7.65 14.72 -12.02
N THR A 177 6.70 15.37 -11.35
CA THR A 177 5.94 14.80 -10.24
C THR A 177 4.48 14.66 -10.63
N ASP A 178 4.18 14.90 -11.91
CA ASP A 178 2.88 14.72 -12.51
C ASP A 178 2.63 13.24 -12.79
N MET A 179 1.57 12.72 -12.18
CA MET A 179 1.28 11.30 -12.25
C MET A 179 0.89 10.82 -13.62
N HIS A 180 0.16 11.64 -14.37
CA HIS A 180 -0.21 11.28 -15.71
C HIS A 180 1.03 11.06 -16.58
N THR A 181 2.06 11.88 -16.42
CA THR A 181 3.33 11.72 -17.15
C THR A 181 4.08 10.48 -16.69
N LEU A 182 4.23 10.27 -15.38
CA LEU A 182 4.97 9.14 -14.83
C LEU A 182 4.30 7.80 -15.14
N GLU A 183 2.97 7.75 -15.10
CA GLU A 183 2.15 6.61 -15.52
C GLU A 183 2.26 6.30 -17.02
N ASN A 184 2.98 7.08 -17.83
CA ASN A 184 3.22 6.75 -19.23
C ASN A 184 4.67 6.31 -19.50
N ILE A 185 5.52 6.20 -18.47
CA ILE A 185 6.90 5.71 -18.61
C ILE A 185 6.92 4.17 -18.52
N PRO A 186 7.24 3.44 -19.60
CA PRO A 186 7.17 1.98 -19.62
C PRO A 186 8.08 1.29 -18.61
N ARG A 187 9.35 1.72 -18.46
CA ARG A 187 10.27 1.14 -17.48
C ARG A 187 9.83 1.39 -16.03
N LEU A 188 9.21 2.53 -15.75
CA LEU A 188 8.66 2.78 -14.43
C LEU A 188 7.48 1.83 -14.15
N GLN A 189 6.56 1.69 -15.10
CA GLN A 189 5.46 0.74 -14.98
C GLN A 189 5.95 -0.70 -14.83
N ALA A 190 6.97 -1.09 -15.58
CA ALA A 190 7.51 -2.44 -15.58
C ALA A 190 8.15 -2.82 -14.23
N CYS A 191 8.95 -1.93 -13.61
CA CYS A 191 9.55 -2.22 -12.32
C CYS A 191 8.53 -2.20 -11.17
N VAL A 192 7.52 -1.33 -11.24
CA VAL A 192 6.41 -1.32 -10.26
C VAL A 192 5.58 -2.59 -10.37
N ARG A 193 5.21 -2.99 -11.60
CA ARG A 193 4.46 -4.24 -11.84
C ARG A 193 5.23 -5.46 -11.36
N GLU A 194 6.52 -5.53 -11.67
CA GLU A 194 7.35 -6.63 -11.20
C GLU A 194 7.51 -6.62 -9.68
N GLY A 195 7.65 -5.43 -9.09
CA GLY A 195 7.75 -5.26 -7.64
C GLY A 195 6.53 -5.79 -6.91
N ILE A 196 5.33 -5.40 -7.35
CA ILE A 196 4.07 -5.87 -6.77
C ILE A 196 3.95 -7.39 -6.92
N ARG A 197 4.29 -7.94 -8.10
CA ARG A 197 4.27 -9.38 -8.35
C ARG A 197 5.22 -10.14 -7.43
N TRP A 198 6.46 -9.66 -7.33
CA TRP A 198 7.57 -10.35 -6.68
C TRP A 198 7.55 -10.22 -5.15
N ALA A 199 7.21 -9.04 -4.62
CA ALA A 199 7.12 -8.82 -3.18
C ALA A 199 5.95 -9.58 -2.56
N GLY A 200 4.83 -9.70 -3.29
CA GLY A 200 3.64 -10.40 -2.81
C GLY A 200 3.12 -9.86 -1.47
N ALA A 201 3.29 -8.56 -1.19
CA ALA A 201 3.12 -7.97 0.13
C ALA A 201 1.74 -8.21 0.76
N ALA A 202 0.70 -8.34 -0.08
CA ALA A 202 -0.62 -8.80 0.35
C ALA A 202 -0.77 -10.32 0.12
N ALA A 203 -0.01 -11.14 0.87
CA ALA A 203 -0.08 -12.60 0.81
C ALA A 203 -1.32 -13.20 1.51
N ALA A 204 -2.37 -12.40 1.73
CA ALA A 204 -3.55 -12.80 2.46
C ALA A 204 -4.30 -13.94 1.76
N MET A 205 -4.89 -14.83 2.57
CA MET A 205 -5.96 -15.70 2.12
C MET A 205 -7.20 -14.84 1.87
N LEU A 206 -7.85 -15.00 0.72
CA LEU A 206 -9.05 -14.25 0.34
C LEU A 206 -10.30 -15.14 0.52
N PRO A 207 -10.79 -15.36 1.75
CA PRO A 207 -11.87 -16.30 2.01
C PRO A 207 -13.21 -15.82 1.42
N ARG A 208 -14.00 -16.77 0.93
CA ARG A 208 -15.40 -16.63 0.52
C ARG A 208 -16.18 -17.81 1.07
N ILE A 209 -17.37 -17.55 1.60
CA ILE A 209 -18.27 -18.61 2.07
C ILE A 209 -19.22 -18.95 0.93
N VAL A 210 -19.34 -20.24 0.61
CA VAL A 210 -20.31 -20.71 -0.39
C VAL A 210 -21.73 -20.42 0.09
N PRO A 211 -22.55 -19.73 -0.71
CA PRO A 211 -23.90 -19.32 -0.31
C PRO A 211 -24.85 -20.52 -0.18
N PRO A 212 -26.08 -20.27 0.32
CA PRO A 212 -27.08 -21.30 0.42
C PRO A 212 -27.39 -22.01 -0.89
N GLY A 213 -27.51 -23.35 -0.84
CA GLY A 213 -27.75 -24.19 -2.01
C GLY A 213 -26.50 -24.67 -2.75
N GLY A 214 -25.29 -24.26 -2.32
CA GLY A 214 -24.03 -24.67 -2.94
C GLY A 214 -23.73 -23.99 -4.28
N ILE A 215 -22.55 -24.26 -4.84
CA ILE A 215 -22.14 -23.75 -6.15
C ILE A 215 -21.45 -24.84 -6.97
N GLU A 216 -21.55 -24.77 -8.30
CA GLU A 216 -20.73 -25.59 -9.19
C GLU A 216 -19.57 -24.76 -9.75
N LEU A 217 -18.33 -25.18 -9.47
CA LEU A 217 -17.11 -24.57 -10.02
C LEU A 217 -16.32 -25.61 -10.80
N HIS A 218 -16.07 -25.34 -12.08
CA HIS A 218 -15.31 -26.23 -12.96
C HIS A 218 -15.83 -27.69 -12.97
N GLY A 219 -17.15 -27.88 -12.91
CA GLY A 219 -17.79 -29.21 -12.89
C GLY A 219 -17.78 -29.89 -11.52
N ILE A 220 -17.33 -29.21 -10.47
CA ILE A 220 -17.29 -29.71 -9.09
C ILE A 220 -18.35 -28.97 -8.28
N PHE A 221 -19.31 -29.72 -7.72
CA PHE A 221 -20.26 -29.17 -6.77
C PHE A 221 -19.58 -28.96 -5.41
N ILE A 222 -19.72 -27.74 -4.89
CA ILE A 222 -19.16 -27.30 -3.61
C ILE A 222 -20.34 -27.00 -2.67
N PRO A 223 -20.44 -27.68 -1.52
CA PRO A 223 -21.55 -27.49 -0.60
C PRO A 223 -21.59 -26.09 0.00
N GLU A 224 -22.81 -25.65 0.35
CA GLU A 224 -23.07 -24.48 1.20
C GLU A 224 -22.18 -24.48 2.46
N GLY A 225 -21.75 -23.29 2.88
CA GLY A 225 -20.93 -23.12 4.09
C GLY A 225 -19.45 -23.46 3.91
N THR A 226 -19.04 -24.03 2.77
CA THR A 226 -17.62 -24.26 2.46
C THR A 226 -16.88 -22.92 2.36
N VAL A 227 -15.72 -22.80 3.01
CA VAL A 227 -14.84 -21.64 2.87
C VAL A 227 -13.84 -21.89 1.75
N LEU A 228 -13.96 -21.11 0.67
CA LEU A 228 -13.02 -21.09 -0.44
C LEU A 228 -12.00 -19.98 -0.24
N THR A 229 -10.73 -20.26 -0.49
CA THR A 229 -9.66 -19.26 -0.39
C THR A 229 -8.76 -19.30 -1.62
N SER A 230 -8.23 -18.14 -1.99
CA SER A 230 -7.13 -17.99 -2.93
C SER A 230 -6.09 -17.05 -2.33
N SER A 231 -4.81 -17.31 -2.56
CA SER A 231 -3.75 -16.37 -2.20
C SER A 231 -3.10 -15.79 -3.45
N PRO A 232 -2.88 -14.47 -3.51
CA PRO A 232 -2.22 -13.83 -4.64
C PRO A 232 -0.86 -14.39 -4.97
N ILE A 233 -0.10 -14.81 -3.96
CA ILE A 233 1.24 -15.34 -4.17
C ILE A 233 1.25 -16.55 -5.13
N TRP A 234 0.21 -17.39 -5.10
CA TRP A 234 0.17 -18.61 -5.92
C TRP A 234 0.10 -18.31 -7.41
N TYR A 235 -0.78 -17.39 -7.82
CA TYR A 235 -0.92 -17.05 -9.24
C TYR A 235 0.10 -16.01 -9.71
N LEU A 236 0.61 -15.15 -8.82
CA LEU A 236 1.70 -14.20 -9.14
C LEU A 236 3.07 -14.88 -9.26
N HIS A 237 3.21 -16.09 -8.72
CA HIS A 237 4.41 -16.93 -8.83
C HIS A 237 4.17 -18.21 -9.64
N ASP A 238 3.08 -18.30 -10.40
CA ASP A 238 2.81 -19.44 -11.26
C ASP A 238 3.84 -19.49 -12.39
N THR A 239 4.62 -20.57 -12.44
CA THR A 239 5.72 -20.75 -13.40
C THR A 239 5.28 -20.78 -14.87
N ARG A 240 3.99 -21.06 -15.13
CA ARG A 240 3.42 -21.02 -16.49
C ARG A 240 3.28 -19.60 -16.98
N ALA A 241 2.88 -18.67 -16.11
CA ALA A 241 2.71 -17.25 -16.42
C ALA A 241 3.99 -16.44 -16.23
N TYR A 242 4.83 -16.86 -15.27
CA TYR A 242 6.05 -16.17 -14.86
C TYR A 242 7.21 -17.16 -14.78
N PRO A 243 7.94 -17.39 -15.89
CA PRO A 243 9.17 -18.17 -15.85
C PRO A 243 10.17 -17.55 -14.85
N ASN A 244 10.80 -18.40 -14.04
CA ASN A 244 11.68 -18.01 -12.93
C ASN A 244 11.02 -16.99 -11.97
N PRO A 245 9.87 -17.32 -11.35
CA PRO A 245 9.04 -16.34 -10.63
C PRO A 245 9.70 -15.78 -9.36
N LYS A 246 10.72 -16.47 -8.84
CA LYS A 246 11.53 -16.03 -7.69
C LYS A 246 12.53 -14.93 -8.05
N VAL A 247 12.80 -14.73 -9.34
CA VAL A 247 13.72 -13.68 -9.82
C VAL A 247 12.90 -12.42 -10.10
N PHE A 248 13.36 -11.29 -9.56
CA PHE A 248 12.87 -9.98 -9.95
C PHE A 248 13.39 -9.66 -11.36
N ASP A 249 12.52 -9.69 -12.35
CA ASP A 249 12.85 -9.38 -13.74
C ASP A 249 11.83 -8.38 -14.30
N PRO A 250 12.14 -7.07 -14.31
CA PRO A 250 11.24 -6.06 -14.86
C PRO A 250 11.17 -6.13 -16.39
N TYR A 251 12.17 -6.72 -17.06
CA TYR A 251 12.18 -6.83 -18.53
C TYR A 251 11.08 -7.75 -19.05
N ARG A 252 10.52 -8.64 -18.21
CA ARG A 252 9.36 -9.44 -18.61
C ARG A 252 8.21 -8.58 -19.11
N TRP A 253 8.05 -7.37 -18.55
CA TRP A 253 6.96 -6.45 -18.87
C TRP A 253 7.26 -5.52 -20.05
N LEU A 254 8.48 -5.56 -20.59
CA LEU A 254 8.95 -4.62 -21.61
C LEU A 254 9.11 -5.28 -22.98
N SER A 255 8.93 -4.50 -24.04
CA SER A 255 9.34 -4.88 -25.39
C SER A 255 10.86 -4.99 -25.48
N GLN A 256 11.36 -5.64 -26.53
CA GLN A 256 12.81 -5.88 -26.70
C GLN A 256 13.62 -4.58 -26.78
N ASP A 257 13.04 -3.49 -27.27
CA ASP A 257 13.62 -2.14 -27.28
C ASP A 257 13.47 -1.40 -25.94
N GLY A 258 12.67 -1.91 -25.00
CA GLY A 258 12.39 -1.28 -23.71
C GLY A 258 11.44 -0.07 -23.77
N GLU A 259 10.93 0.27 -24.95
CA GLU A 259 10.16 1.50 -25.20
C GLU A 259 8.64 1.34 -25.02
N SER A 260 8.18 0.11 -24.77
CA SER A 260 6.76 -0.16 -24.56
C SER A 260 6.54 -1.36 -23.64
N LEU A 261 5.32 -1.49 -23.11
CA LEU A 261 4.95 -2.70 -22.37
C LEU A 261 4.62 -3.85 -23.32
N THR A 262 5.11 -5.05 -23.02
CA THR A 262 4.65 -6.27 -23.70
C THR A 262 3.23 -6.64 -23.30
N LYS A 263 2.52 -7.27 -24.24
CA LYS A 263 1.22 -7.91 -24.00
C LYS A 263 1.43 -9.41 -23.97
N ASP A 264 1.07 -10.03 -22.85
CA ASP A 264 1.09 -11.48 -22.69
C ASP A 264 -0.24 -11.89 -22.06
N SER A 265 -1.06 -12.60 -22.83
CA SER A 265 -2.42 -12.96 -22.41
C SER A 265 -2.46 -13.89 -21.20
N LEU A 266 -1.44 -14.71 -20.97
CA LEU A 266 -1.40 -15.59 -19.81
C LEU A 266 -0.96 -14.80 -18.59
N ARG A 267 0.11 -14.01 -18.74
CA ARG A 267 0.62 -13.15 -17.67
C ARG A 267 -0.41 -12.14 -17.19
N ASP A 268 -1.04 -11.41 -18.11
CA ASP A 268 -2.07 -10.41 -17.80
C ASP A 268 -3.29 -11.03 -17.11
N ARG A 269 -3.62 -12.29 -17.41
CA ARG A 269 -4.70 -13.02 -16.72
C ARG A 269 -4.34 -13.38 -15.28
N PHE A 270 -3.08 -13.75 -15.04
CA PHE A 270 -2.57 -14.17 -13.74
C PHE A 270 -2.09 -12.99 -12.87
N TYR A 271 -1.94 -11.80 -13.44
CA TYR A 271 -1.63 -10.58 -12.70
C TYR A 271 -2.87 -10.05 -11.96
N ILE A 272 -3.11 -10.57 -10.75
CA ILE A 272 -4.24 -10.19 -9.88
C ILE A 272 -3.76 -9.80 -8.47
N PRO A 273 -2.85 -8.82 -8.33
CA PRO A 273 -2.27 -8.50 -7.03
C PRO A 273 -3.26 -7.87 -6.04
N PHE A 274 -4.33 -7.28 -6.55
CA PHE A 274 -5.31 -6.54 -5.76
C PHE A 274 -6.67 -7.25 -5.65
N SER A 275 -6.73 -8.56 -5.90
CA SER A 275 -8.00 -9.31 -6.05
C SER A 275 -8.84 -8.82 -7.26
N ARG A 276 -10.03 -9.39 -7.45
CA ARG A 276 -11.01 -9.02 -8.48
C ARG A 276 -12.44 -9.10 -7.92
N GLY A 277 -13.38 -8.47 -8.62
CA GLY A 277 -14.81 -8.48 -8.28
C GLY A 277 -15.16 -7.43 -7.21
N ALA A 278 -16.26 -7.67 -6.49
CA ALA A 278 -16.82 -6.72 -5.52
C ALA A 278 -15.88 -6.38 -4.35
N ASN A 279 -14.94 -7.28 -4.04
CA ASN A 279 -13.96 -7.11 -2.96
C ASN A 279 -12.55 -6.87 -3.52
N ILE A 280 -12.43 -6.15 -4.63
CA ILE A 280 -11.14 -5.65 -5.10
C ILE A 280 -10.57 -4.65 -4.08
N CYS A 281 -9.24 -4.65 -3.89
CA CYS A 281 -8.60 -3.68 -3.00
C CYS A 281 -8.96 -2.25 -3.40
N LEU A 282 -9.42 -1.44 -2.44
CA LEU A 282 -9.69 -0.01 -2.65
C LEU A 282 -8.43 0.75 -3.10
N GLY A 283 -7.26 0.33 -2.60
CA GLY A 283 -5.95 0.86 -2.97
C GLY A 283 -5.54 0.60 -4.44
N ALA A 284 -6.17 -0.36 -5.13
CA ALA A 284 -5.84 -0.65 -6.53
C ALA A 284 -6.04 0.55 -7.46
N HIS A 285 -7.10 1.34 -7.20
CA HIS A 285 -7.41 2.55 -7.96
C HIS A 285 -6.49 3.72 -7.65
N GLN A 286 -5.67 3.62 -6.60
CA GLN A 286 -4.62 4.59 -6.31
C GLN A 286 -3.34 4.33 -7.13
N GLY A 287 -3.24 3.18 -7.82
CA GLY A 287 -2.11 2.80 -8.68
C GLY A 287 -2.41 2.60 -10.16
N ASP A 288 -3.66 2.30 -10.56
CA ASP A 288 -3.99 1.95 -11.95
C ASP A 288 -5.24 2.70 -12.46
N ARG A 289 -5.06 3.89 -13.05
CA ARG A 289 -6.13 4.56 -13.81
C ARG A 289 -6.14 4.10 -15.27
N LYS A 290 -6.42 2.82 -15.56
CA LYS A 290 -6.71 2.35 -16.94
C LYS A 290 -7.24 0.91 -16.93
N ARG A 291 -8.54 0.69 -16.65
CA ARG A 291 -9.31 -0.50 -17.17
C ARG A 291 -10.81 -0.58 -16.84
N GLN A 292 -11.44 0.39 -16.17
CA GLN A 292 -12.87 0.32 -15.85
C GLN A 292 -13.79 1.05 -16.87
N ILE A 293 -13.62 0.86 -18.18
CA ILE A 293 -14.54 1.45 -19.19
C ILE A 293 -15.10 0.41 -20.19
N ALA A 294 -14.79 -0.88 -20.07
CA ALA A 294 -15.11 -1.82 -21.16
C ALA A 294 -16.16 -2.90 -20.90
N GLN A 295 -16.92 -2.92 -19.79
CA GLN A 295 -17.85 -4.05 -19.59
C GLN A 295 -19.24 -3.85 -19.00
N ASP A 296 -19.62 -2.70 -18.44
CA ASP A 296 -21.01 -2.52 -17.99
C ASP A 296 -21.69 -1.33 -18.66
N GLY A 297 -22.39 -1.63 -19.75
CA GLY A 297 -23.44 -0.78 -20.26
C GLY A 297 -24.69 -0.90 -19.39
N ARG A 298 -24.88 0.05 -18.46
CA ARG A 298 -26.18 0.67 -18.16
C ARG A 298 -25.99 1.84 -17.19
N ASN A 299 -26.77 2.88 -17.45
CA ASN A 299 -26.75 4.19 -16.81
C ASN A 299 -26.89 4.08 -15.28
N GLU A 300 -25.86 4.48 -14.52
CA GLU A 300 -25.98 5.10 -13.19
C GLU A 300 -24.64 5.56 -12.57
N VAL A 301 -23.48 5.21 -13.14
CA VAL A 301 -22.17 5.63 -12.62
C VAL A 301 -21.67 6.93 -13.27
N LYS A 302 -22.45 8.02 -13.17
CA LYS A 302 -22.03 9.36 -13.66
C LYS A 302 -21.66 10.34 -12.55
N LYS A 303 -21.45 9.90 -11.31
CA LYS A 303 -21.19 10.79 -10.15
C LYS A 303 -20.03 10.45 -9.22
N GLN A 304 -19.07 9.62 -9.60
CA GLN A 304 -17.82 9.46 -8.83
C GLN A 304 -16.61 9.78 -9.69
N LYS A 305 -16.33 11.08 -9.80
CA LYS A 305 -15.03 11.60 -10.23
C LYS A 305 -14.56 12.48 -9.08
N ILE A 306 -13.50 12.09 -8.39
CA ILE A 306 -12.50 12.95 -7.72
C ILE A 306 -11.56 12.08 -6.84
N SER A 307 -10.28 12.47 -6.81
CA SER A 307 -9.19 12.11 -5.89
C SER A 307 -8.59 10.69 -5.90
N ALA A 308 -7.63 10.47 -6.80
CA ALA A 308 -6.60 9.41 -6.65
C ALA A 308 -5.24 9.85 -7.25
N ALA A 309 -5.03 11.15 -7.45
CA ALA A 309 -3.87 11.69 -8.17
C ALA A 309 -2.83 12.36 -7.26
N GLN A 310 -2.97 12.23 -5.94
CA GLN A 310 -2.11 12.93 -4.97
C GLN A 310 -1.17 12.02 -4.19
N THR A 311 -1.54 10.75 -3.95
CA THR A 311 -0.70 9.80 -3.22
C THR A 311 0.61 9.53 -3.94
N VAL A 312 0.60 9.42 -5.27
CA VAL A 312 1.81 9.13 -6.04
C VAL A 312 2.67 10.38 -6.35
N LYS A 313 2.10 11.59 -6.19
CA LYS A 313 2.79 12.89 -6.29
C LYS A 313 3.85 13.08 -5.20
N GLY A 314 3.64 12.46 -4.03
CA GLY A 314 4.58 12.41 -2.91
C GLY A 314 5.59 11.26 -3.04
N HIS A 315 5.13 10.07 -3.46
CA HIS A 315 5.97 8.89 -3.69
C HIS A 315 7.06 9.18 -4.70
N LEU A 316 6.75 9.59 -5.93
CA LEU A 316 7.80 9.86 -6.91
C LEU A 316 8.61 11.12 -6.60
N ARG A 317 8.07 12.13 -5.90
CA ARG A 317 8.86 13.28 -5.42
C ARG A 317 9.93 12.88 -4.41
N LYS A 318 9.57 12.03 -3.44
CA LYS A 318 10.47 11.60 -2.37
C LYS A 318 11.35 10.44 -2.81
N VAL A 319 10.90 9.59 -3.74
CA VAL A 319 11.71 8.55 -4.39
C VAL A 319 12.68 9.15 -5.40
N LEU A 320 12.28 10.12 -6.21
CA LEU A 320 13.20 10.89 -7.07
C LEU A 320 14.08 11.82 -6.24
N ARG A 321 13.56 12.46 -5.17
CA ARG A 321 14.42 13.18 -4.21
C ARG A 321 15.38 12.26 -3.51
N LEU A 322 14.98 11.05 -3.08
CA LEU A 322 15.86 10.03 -2.54
C LEU A 322 16.88 9.67 -3.61
N MET A 323 16.49 9.39 -4.85
CA MET A 323 17.40 9.11 -5.98
C MET A 323 18.30 10.29 -6.38
N THR A 324 17.97 11.54 -6.06
CA THR A 324 18.83 12.74 -6.25
C THR A 324 19.60 13.16 -4.99
N TYR A 325 19.15 12.75 -3.79
CA TYR A 325 19.87 12.83 -2.50
C TYR A 325 20.74 11.59 -2.26
N LEU A 326 20.62 10.57 -3.12
CA LEU A 326 21.68 9.62 -3.44
C LEU A 326 22.82 10.43 -4.05
N ASP A 327 23.49 11.21 -3.20
CA ASP A 327 24.90 11.48 -3.40
C ASP A 327 25.56 10.11 -3.46
N TRP A 328 25.88 9.64 -4.67
CA TRP A 328 26.55 8.36 -4.89
C TRP A 328 27.94 8.33 -4.23
N ASP A 329 28.40 9.47 -3.70
CA ASP A 329 29.60 9.62 -2.88
C ASP A 329 29.34 9.82 -1.37
N GLY A 330 28.08 9.78 -0.92
CA GLY A 330 27.66 9.91 0.48
C GLY A 330 27.54 8.58 1.25
N PRO A 331 26.87 8.55 2.42
CA PRO A 331 26.82 7.38 3.33
C PRO A 331 26.23 6.09 2.73
N TRP A 332 25.58 6.19 1.57
CA TRP A 332 25.05 5.04 0.80
C TRP A 332 26.12 4.31 -0.04
N LYS A 333 27.33 4.87 -0.25
CA LYS A 333 28.46 4.18 -0.90
C LYS A 333 28.80 2.87 -0.20
N HIS A 334 28.72 2.84 1.13
CA HIS A 334 28.93 1.62 1.93
C HIS A 334 27.83 0.57 1.78
N ILE A 335 26.62 0.95 1.34
CA ILE A 335 25.48 0.05 1.14
C ILE A 335 25.54 -0.64 -0.23
N VAL A 336 26.10 0.03 -1.24
CA VAL A 336 26.30 -0.53 -2.59
C VAL A 336 27.66 -1.25 -2.72
N ASP A 337 28.70 -0.81 -1.99
CA ASP A 337 30.05 -1.42 -2.03
C ASP A 337 30.19 -2.71 -1.18
N THR A 338 29.22 -3.03 -0.33
CA THR A 338 29.21 -4.32 0.35
C THR A 338 28.64 -5.37 -0.59
N LYS A 339 29.53 -6.14 -1.25
CA LYS A 339 29.21 -7.38 -1.97
C LYS A 339 28.44 -8.33 -1.04
N ALA A 340 27.12 -8.18 -0.97
CA ALA A 340 26.26 -9.15 -0.31
C ALA A 340 26.24 -10.41 -1.19
N PRO A 341 26.41 -11.61 -0.60
CA PRO A 341 26.41 -12.85 -1.35
C PRO A 341 25.06 -13.04 -2.03
N VAL A 342 25.11 -13.41 -3.31
CA VAL A 342 23.95 -13.91 -4.05
C VAL A 342 23.37 -15.09 -3.27
N ILE A 343 22.22 -14.89 -2.63
CA ILE A 343 21.48 -16.01 -2.03
C ILE A 343 20.73 -16.68 -3.19
N SER A 344 21.19 -17.88 -3.52
CA SER A 344 20.69 -18.80 -4.54
C SER A 344 19.26 -19.27 -4.30
#